data_AF-A0A1V9YYD0-F1
#
_entry.id   AF-A0A1V9YYD0-F1
#
_cell.length_a   1.000
_cell.length_b   1.000
_cell.length_c   1.000
_cell.angle_alpha   90.00
_cell.angle_beta   90.00
_cell.angle_gamma   90.00
#
_symmetry.space_group_name_H-M   'P 1'
#
loop_
_entity.id
_entity.type
_entity.pdbx_description
1 polymer ?
#
loop_
_entity_poly.entity_id
_entity_poly.type
_entity_poly.pdbx_seq_one_letter_code
_entity_poly.pdbx_strand_id
1 'polypeptide(L)'
;MQIIVVGAGVIGLASAMALLEAGHAHVTIVAESFDDTTSHVAGAIWRPFALSKNSSTASIDRWGHATMLWLTKLMEMHGTDAVGIQRTEGREYHDEPSVAHPYWAHSVDGFRFLTREEAQSKGALYGCAYTTLMVHPGKLLPWMRVHIERLGGRFEQRHVASLDDLQCDVIVNCTGMGAKTLVGDTSVYPVRGQTIKVTNPAVTQFCMHEVNHVYTYILPRPGGEVVIGGTVQAHNYSTSCNQADIDAILGRAIKLNPAVAESKIVGTKAGLRPQTATGVVLRPDPRRTRRVGTPFIEAVPKKYSNGFRVPSYDLCTDSCCTSPQCLQFRRLRR
;
A
#
# COMPACT_ATOMS: atom_id res chain seq x y z
N MET A 1 -26.18 10.69 5.53
CA MET A 1 -25.81 9.31 5.24
C MET A 1 -24.79 8.87 6.28
N GLN A 2 -25.11 7.87 7.09
CA GLN A 2 -24.19 7.21 8.02
C GLN A 2 -23.36 6.20 7.24
N ILE A 3 -22.04 6.40 7.21
CA ILE A 3 -21.11 5.53 6.49
C ILE A 3 -20.18 4.85 7.49
N ILE A 4 -20.11 3.53 7.43
CA ILE A 4 -19.16 2.75 8.22
C ILE A 4 -18.07 2.20 7.30
N VAL A 5 -16.82 2.53 7.61
CA VAL A 5 -15.64 1.92 6.99
C VAL A 5 -15.10 0.84 7.91
N VAL A 6 -15.07 -0.41 7.45
CA VAL A 6 -14.60 -1.54 8.26
C VAL A 6 -13.15 -1.85 7.92
N GLY A 7 -12.25 -1.70 8.90
CA GLY A 7 -10.81 -1.90 8.76
C GLY A 7 -10.02 -0.59 8.86
N ALA A 8 -8.90 -0.64 9.60
CA ALA A 8 -8.02 0.50 9.86
C ALA A 8 -6.62 0.33 9.25
N GLY A 9 -6.50 -0.53 8.24
CA GLY A 9 -5.34 -0.50 7.35
C GLY A 9 -5.31 0.78 6.52
N VAL A 10 -4.22 0.97 5.78
CA VAL A 10 -4.02 2.16 4.93
C VAL A 10 -5.19 2.40 3.96
N ILE A 11 -5.82 1.33 3.48
CA ILE A 11 -6.99 1.39 2.60
C ILE A 11 -8.19 1.96 3.34
N GLY A 12 -8.56 1.43 4.51
CA GLY A 12 -9.70 1.94 5.27
C GLY A 12 -9.53 3.39 5.70
N LEU A 13 -8.32 3.78 6.16
CA LEU A 13 -8.04 5.17 6.51
C LEU A 13 -8.13 6.09 5.29
N ALA A 14 -7.54 5.70 4.15
CA ALA A 14 -7.58 6.50 2.93
C ALA A 14 -9.01 6.62 2.39
N SER A 15 -9.81 5.55 2.48
CA SER A 15 -11.22 5.56 2.10
C SER A 15 -12.05 6.51 2.95
N ALA A 16 -11.89 6.45 4.28
CA ALA A 16 -12.61 7.31 5.20
C ALA A 16 -12.26 8.80 4.98
N MET A 17 -10.97 9.09 4.81
CA MET A 17 -10.49 10.43 4.53
C MET A 17 -11.07 10.96 3.20
N ALA A 18 -11.03 10.17 2.12
CA ALA A 18 -11.60 10.54 0.83
C ALA A 18 -13.12 10.84 0.91
N LEU A 19 -13.86 10.06 1.72
CA LEU A 19 -15.29 10.29 1.95
C LEU A 19 -15.55 11.60 2.70
N LEU A 20 -14.76 11.88 3.74
CA LEU A 20 -14.87 13.11 4.52
C LEU A 20 -14.51 14.34 3.67
N GLU A 21 -13.43 14.28 2.89
CA GLU A 21 -13.01 15.31 1.93
C GLU A 21 -14.08 15.57 0.85
N ALA A 22 -14.85 14.55 0.47
CA ALA A 22 -15.98 14.67 -0.43
C ALA A 22 -17.25 15.27 0.21
N GLY A 23 -17.21 15.60 1.51
CA GLY A 23 -18.29 16.25 2.25
C GLY A 23 -19.24 15.31 2.98
N HIS A 24 -18.91 14.02 3.12
CA HIS A 24 -19.70 13.10 3.93
C HIS A 24 -19.41 13.31 5.42
N ALA A 25 -20.32 13.96 6.14
CA ALA A 25 -20.10 14.39 7.52
C ALA A 25 -20.21 13.28 8.60
N HIS A 26 -20.67 12.07 8.25
CA HIS A 26 -20.91 10.99 9.21
C HIS A 26 -20.20 9.71 8.79
N VAL A 27 -18.87 9.70 8.95
CA VAL A 27 -18.01 8.57 8.63
C VAL A 27 -17.41 8.02 9.93
N THR A 28 -17.66 6.74 10.21
CA THR A 28 -17.07 6.02 11.33
C THR A 28 -16.19 4.88 10.83
N ILE A 29 -14.95 4.82 11.31
CA ILE A 29 -14.03 3.71 11.05
C ILE A 29 -14.18 2.71 12.19
N VAL A 30 -14.48 1.46 11.86
CA VAL A 30 -14.61 0.37 12.83
C VAL A 30 -13.52 -0.67 12.55
N ALA A 31 -12.68 -0.97 13.53
CA ALA A 31 -11.63 -1.98 13.38
C ALA A 31 -11.28 -2.64 14.70
N GLU A 32 -10.77 -3.88 14.65
CA GLU A 32 -10.30 -4.60 15.82
C GLU A 32 -8.99 -4.01 16.38
N SER A 33 -8.13 -3.51 15.50
CA SER A 33 -6.85 -2.89 15.84
C SER A 33 -6.56 -1.70 14.94
N PHE A 34 -6.00 -0.64 15.52
CA PHE A 34 -5.53 0.55 14.81
C PHE A 34 -4.00 0.63 14.71
N ASP A 35 -3.28 -0.12 15.55
CA ASP A 35 -1.82 -0.02 15.67
C ASP A 35 -1.11 -1.32 15.22
N ASP A 36 -1.87 -2.40 15.01
CA ASP A 36 -1.34 -3.68 14.52
C ASP A 36 -2.12 -4.18 13.30
N THR A 37 -1.78 -3.61 12.14
CA THR A 37 -2.36 -3.99 10.85
C THR A 37 -1.27 -4.42 9.88
N THR A 38 -1.61 -5.17 8.82
CA THR A 38 -0.64 -5.51 7.76
C THR A 38 0.08 -4.28 7.21
N SER A 39 -0.59 -3.12 7.15
CA SER A 39 0.02 -1.86 6.71
C SER A 39 1.19 -1.39 7.59
N HIS A 40 1.20 -1.73 8.89
CA HIS A 40 2.31 -1.39 9.79
C HIS A 40 3.58 -2.23 9.53
N VAL A 41 3.46 -3.33 8.79
CA VAL A 41 4.57 -4.25 8.45
C VAL A 41 5.20 -3.92 7.10
N ALA A 42 4.47 -3.22 6.22
CA ALA A 42 4.87 -2.93 4.84
C ALA A 42 6.20 -2.14 4.74
N GLY A 43 6.89 -2.26 3.59
CA GLY A 43 8.24 -1.76 3.32
C GLY A 43 8.48 -0.24 3.33
N ALA A 44 7.53 0.66 3.08
CA ALA A 44 6.76 0.70 1.85
C ALA A 44 7.46 1.71 0.90
N ILE A 45 7.85 1.28 -0.30
CA ILE A 45 8.46 2.09 -1.37
C ILE A 45 7.46 2.29 -2.48
N TRP A 46 7.11 3.49 -2.97
CA TRP A 46 6.23 3.62 -4.14
C TRP A 46 6.84 2.92 -5.37
N ARG A 47 6.34 1.72 -5.70
CA ARG A 47 6.76 0.87 -6.82
C ARG A 47 5.63 -0.13 -7.12
N PRO A 48 4.75 0.15 -8.10
CA PRO A 48 3.69 -0.79 -8.49
C PRO A 48 4.25 -2.14 -8.95
N PHE A 49 3.58 -3.24 -8.61
CA PHE A 49 4.03 -4.61 -8.91
C PHE A 49 3.08 -5.40 -9.80
N ALA A 50 3.57 -6.55 -10.26
CA ALA A 50 2.90 -7.49 -11.16
C ALA A 50 1.41 -7.64 -10.86
N LEU A 51 0.64 -7.46 -11.94
CA LEU A 51 -0.81 -7.43 -11.95
C LEU A 51 -1.31 -8.88 -11.83
N SER A 52 -2.42 -9.09 -11.10
CA SER A 52 -3.18 -10.32 -11.34
C SER A 52 -3.57 -10.35 -12.83
N LYS A 53 -3.69 -11.53 -13.44
CA LYS A 53 -4.12 -11.65 -14.86
C LYS A 53 -5.43 -10.92 -15.16
N ASN A 54 -6.24 -10.68 -14.12
CA ASN A 54 -7.55 -10.04 -14.19
C ASN A 54 -7.52 -8.54 -13.92
N SER A 55 -6.35 -7.95 -13.64
CA SER A 55 -6.22 -6.50 -13.39
C SER A 55 -5.74 -5.77 -14.64
N SER A 56 -6.45 -4.69 -14.98
CA SER A 56 -6.04 -3.81 -16.08
C SER A 56 -4.83 -2.99 -15.67
N THR A 57 -3.74 -3.07 -16.46
CA THR A 57 -2.56 -2.21 -16.33
C THR A 57 -2.95 -0.74 -16.27
N ALA A 58 -3.90 -0.31 -17.11
CA ALA A 58 -4.35 1.09 -17.16
C ALA A 58 -5.03 1.54 -15.86
N SER A 59 -5.76 0.65 -15.19
CA SER A 59 -6.39 0.98 -13.90
C SER A 59 -5.34 1.15 -12.80
N ILE A 60 -4.40 0.21 -12.73
CA ILE A 60 -3.33 0.24 -11.71
C ILE A 60 -2.38 1.40 -11.95
N ASP A 61 -2.06 1.70 -13.20
CA ASP A 61 -1.27 2.86 -13.57
C ASP A 61 -1.94 4.17 -13.12
N ARG A 62 -3.22 4.35 -13.47
CA ARG A 62 -4.00 5.53 -13.06
C ARG A 62 -4.06 5.69 -11.53
N TRP A 63 -4.29 4.60 -10.80
CA TRP A 63 -4.35 4.63 -9.34
C TRP A 63 -2.99 4.89 -8.70
N GLY A 64 -1.96 4.21 -9.19
CA GLY A 64 -0.59 4.44 -8.77
C GLY A 64 -0.21 5.90 -8.96
N HIS A 65 -0.38 6.45 -10.17
CA HIS A 65 -0.04 7.83 -10.49
C HIS A 65 -0.80 8.82 -9.61
N ALA A 66 -2.11 8.63 -9.42
CA ALA A 66 -2.90 9.47 -8.53
C ALA A 66 -2.38 9.43 -7.08
N THR A 67 -1.90 8.28 -6.62
CA THR A 67 -1.31 8.11 -5.28
C THR A 67 0.04 8.80 -5.16
N MET A 68 0.90 8.68 -6.19
CA MET A 68 2.17 9.39 -6.24
C MET A 68 1.97 10.90 -6.08
N LEU A 69 1.02 11.47 -6.82
CA LEU A 69 0.69 12.89 -6.74
C LEU A 69 0.17 13.28 -5.35
N TRP A 70 -0.69 12.45 -4.76
CA TRP A 70 -1.23 12.70 -3.43
C TRP A 70 -0.16 12.64 -2.34
N LEU A 71 0.68 11.60 -2.33
CA LEU A 71 1.78 11.45 -1.38
C LEU A 71 2.79 12.60 -1.50
N THR A 72 3.13 12.99 -2.73
CA THR A 72 3.99 14.14 -3.01
C THR A 72 3.38 15.40 -2.41
N LYS A 73 2.10 15.67 -2.68
CA LYS A 73 1.41 16.84 -2.14
C LYS A 73 1.34 16.84 -0.61
N LEU A 74 1.08 15.69 0.02
CA LEU A 74 1.11 15.58 1.48
C LEU A 74 2.49 15.92 2.05
N MET A 75 3.54 15.37 1.45
CA MET A 75 4.93 15.65 1.83
C MET A 75 5.27 17.13 1.67
N GLU A 76 4.87 17.76 0.56
CA GLU A 76 5.11 19.19 0.30
C GLU A 76 4.35 20.10 1.27
N MET A 77 3.09 19.78 1.59
CA MET A 77 2.24 20.62 2.46
C MET A 77 2.58 20.49 3.94
N HIS A 78 2.99 19.31 4.40
CA HIS A 78 3.15 19.02 5.83
C HIS A 78 4.59 18.74 6.25
N GLY A 79 5.50 18.51 5.30
CA GLY A 79 6.88 18.18 5.55
C GLY A 79 7.11 16.69 5.85
N THR A 80 8.28 16.19 5.43
CA THR A 80 8.71 14.78 5.55
C THR A 80 8.49 14.18 6.93
N ASP A 81 8.85 14.90 7.99
CA ASP A 81 8.81 14.35 9.35
C ASP A 81 7.39 14.15 9.88
N ALA A 82 6.45 15.00 9.48
CA ALA A 82 5.07 14.95 9.93
C ALA A 82 4.30 13.78 9.31
N VAL A 83 4.46 13.56 8.00
CA VAL A 83 3.74 12.52 7.25
C VAL A 83 4.54 11.23 7.05
N GLY A 84 5.85 11.25 7.31
CA GLY A 84 6.73 10.12 7.12
C GLY A 84 6.88 9.72 5.65
N ILE A 85 6.99 10.70 4.75
CA ILE A 85 7.20 10.49 3.31
C ILE A 85 8.50 11.19 2.92
N GLN A 86 9.40 10.51 2.21
CA GLN A 86 10.58 11.14 1.60
C GLN A 86 10.77 10.70 0.16
N ARG A 87 11.41 11.57 -0.63
CA ARG A 87 11.96 11.20 -1.94
C ARG A 87 13.29 10.50 -1.74
N THR A 88 13.47 9.37 -2.42
CA THR A 88 14.68 8.54 -2.30
C THR A 88 15.05 8.02 -3.68
N GLU A 89 16.27 8.33 -4.10
CA GLU A 89 16.90 7.74 -5.27
C GLU A 89 17.33 6.31 -4.97
N GLY A 90 17.29 5.45 -5.98
CA GLY A 90 17.83 4.11 -5.87
C GLY A 90 17.83 3.35 -7.17
N ARG A 91 18.16 2.07 -7.05
CA ARG A 91 18.33 1.16 -8.19
C ARG A 91 17.55 -0.12 -7.96
N GLU A 92 16.97 -0.62 -9.03
CA GLU A 92 16.32 -1.91 -9.10
C GLU A 92 17.05 -2.79 -10.13
N TYR A 93 17.38 -4.02 -9.75
CA TYR A 93 18.17 -4.98 -10.52
C TYR A 93 17.34 -6.23 -10.84
N HIS A 94 17.53 -6.78 -12.05
CA HIS A 94 16.80 -7.95 -12.53
C HIS A 94 17.68 -8.86 -13.39
N ASP A 95 17.41 -10.16 -13.32
CA ASP A 95 18.06 -11.17 -14.15
C ASP A 95 17.39 -11.34 -15.52
N GLU A 96 16.12 -10.95 -15.64
CA GLU A 96 15.37 -11.03 -16.90
C GLU A 96 15.27 -9.66 -17.58
N PRO A 97 15.26 -9.62 -18.94
CA PRO A 97 15.13 -8.36 -19.67
C PRO A 97 13.78 -7.72 -19.41
N SER A 98 13.77 -6.49 -18.93
CA SER A 98 12.59 -5.63 -19.08
C SER A 98 12.52 -5.16 -20.53
N VAL A 99 11.94 -5.99 -21.39
CA VAL A 99 11.78 -5.67 -22.83
C VAL A 99 10.86 -4.47 -23.10
N ALA A 100 10.24 -3.92 -22.05
CA ALA A 100 9.37 -2.76 -22.14
C ALA A 100 9.69 -1.74 -21.05
N HIS A 101 9.62 -0.46 -21.42
CA HIS A 101 9.57 0.64 -20.48
C HIS A 101 8.43 0.41 -19.47
N PRO A 102 8.68 0.39 -18.15
CA PRO A 102 7.64 0.14 -17.17
C PRO A 102 6.50 1.16 -17.30
N TYR A 103 5.24 0.71 -17.20
CA TYR A 103 4.08 1.58 -17.37
C TYR A 103 4.07 2.75 -16.36
N TRP A 104 4.56 2.49 -15.15
CA TRP A 104 4.60 3.43 -14.04
C TRP A 104 5.78 4.41 -14.09
N ALA A 105 6.74 4.22 -14.99
CA ALA A 105 8.00 4.99 -14.98
C ALA A 105 7.78 6.50 -15.24
N HIS A 106 6.66 6.89 -15.85
CA HIS A 106 6.28 8.30 -16.00
C HIS A 106 5.87 8.98 -14.68
N SER A 107 5.63 8.21 -13.62
CA SER A 107 5.23 8.73 -12.30
C SER A 107 6.42 9.00 -11.37
N VAL A 108 7.61 8.49 -11.70
CA VAL A 108 8.82 8.65 -10.89
C VAL A 108 9.78 9.64 -11.55
N ASP A 109 10.71 10.16 -10.77
CA ASP A 109 11.66 11.15 -11.27
C ASP A 109 12.96 10.48 -11.73
N GLY A 110 13.50 10.97 -12.86
CA GLY A 110 14.81 10.55 -13.36
C GLY A 110 14.90 9.08 -13.77
N PHE A 111 13.78 8.47 -14.19
CA PHE A 111 13.79 7.08 -14.65
C PHE A 111 14.76 6.89 -15.81
N ARG A 112 15.62 5.87 -15.69
CA ARG A 112 16.47 5.38 -16.77
C ARG A 112 16.80 3.91 -16.57
N PHE A 113 17.11 3.23 -17.66
CA PHE A 113 17.76 1.92 -17.58
C PHE A 113 19.21 2.06 -17.10
N LEU A 114 19.70 1.03 -16.42
CA LEU A 114 21.10 0.93 -16.06
C LEU A 114 21.93 0.55 -17.29
N THR A 115 23.19 0.99 -17.31
CA THR A 115 24.17 0.41 -18.24
C THR A 115 24.47 -1.04 -17.85
N ARG A 116 25.04 -1.81 -18.78
CA ARG A 116 25.48 -3.19 -18.49
C ARG A 116 26.49 -3.23 -17.33
N GLU A 117 27.41 -2.27 -17.29
CA GLU A 117 28.42 -2.15 -16.22
C GLU A 117 27.77 -1.87 -14.85
N GLU A 118 26.80 -0.94 -14.81
CA GLU A 118 26.03 -0.66 -13.59
C GLU A 118 25.29 -1.90 -13.08
N ALA A 119 24.61 -2.65 -13.96
CA ALA A 119 23.89 -3.87 -13.58
C ALA A 119 24.84 -4.99 -13.12
N GLN A 120 25.93 -5.22 -13.86
CA GLN A 120 26.92 -6.26 -13.56
C GLN A 120 27.64 -6.01 -12.23
N SER A 121 27.78 -4.75 -11.79
CA SER A 121 28.36 -4.41 -10.49
C SER A 121 27.62 -5.07 -9.30
N LYS A 122 26.36 -5.48 -9.51
CA LYS A 122 25.53 -6.21 -8.52
C LYS A 122 25.17 -7.63 -8.95
N GLY A 123 25.84 -8.15 -9.98
CA GLY A 123 25.62 -9.50 -10.50
C GLY A 123 24.29 -9.68 -11.24
N ALA A 124 23.67 -8.59 -11.68
CA ALA A 124 22.44 -8.60 -12.47
C ALA A 124 22.72 -8.37 -13.96
N LEU A 125 21.79 -8.79 -14.82
CA LEU A 125 21.88 -8.56 -16.26
C LEU A 125 21.27 -7.21 -16.68
N TYR A 126 20.24 -6.77 -15.94
CA TYR A 126 19.46 -5.57 -16.23
C TYR A 126 19.15 -4.79 -14.95
N GLY A 127 18.65 -3.57 -15.13
CA GLY A 127 18.13 -2.78 -14.04
C GLY A 127 17.65 -1.41 -14.48
N CYS A 128 17.09 -0.67 -13.53
CA CYS A 128 16.75 0.74 -13.70
C CYS A 128 17.14 1.57 -12.48
N ALA A 129 17.28 2.87 -12.67
CA ALA A 129 17.47 3.85 -11.62
C ALA A 129 16.35 4.89 -11.69
N TYR A 130 15.88 5.34 -10.54
CA TYR A 130 14.85 6.36 -10.42
C TYR A 130 14.79 6.91 -8.99
N THR A 131 14.12 8.05 -8.83
CA THR A 131 13.73 8.61 -7.52
C THR A 131 12.25 8.39 -7.30
N THR A 132 11.89 7.77 -6.17
CA THR A 132 10.50 7.50 -5.78
C THR A 132 10.26 7.87 -4.32
N LEU A 133 9.07 7.58 -3.79
CA LEU A 133 8.69 7.89 -2.43
C LEU A 133 8.89 6.69 -1.49
N MET A 134 9.56 6.91 -0.37
CA MET A 134 9.57 5.98 0.77
C MET A 134 8.56 6.46 1.79
N VAL A 135 7.72 5.54 2.24
CA VAL A 135 6.65 5.82 3.20
C VAL A 135 6.91 5.05 4.48
N HIS A 136 6.89 5.76 5.60
CA HIS A 136 7.00 5.20 6.94
C HIS A 136 5.60 4.98 7.53
N PRO A 137 5.07 3.74 7.59
CA PRO A 137 3.70 3.49 8.04
C PRO A 137 3.45 3.96 9.49
N GLY A 138 4.44 3.82 10.36
CA GLY A 138 4.35 4.29 11.76
C GLY A 138 4.32 5.82 11.93
N LYS A 139 4.42 6.58 10.84
CA LYS A 139 4.22 8.04 10.83
C LYS A 139 2.97 8.40 10.02
N LEU A 140 2.82 7.84 8.82
CA LEU A 140 1.69 8.15 7.95
C LEU A 140 0.34 7.72 8.55
N LEU A 141 0.21 6.50 9.09
CA LEU A 141 -1.07 6.00 9.59
C LEU A 141 -1.55 6.79 10.83
N PRO A 142 -0.70 7.10 11.84
CA PRO A 142 -1.07 8.02 12.90
C PRO A 142 -1.45 9.41 12.40
N TRP A 143 -0.71 9.97 11.44
CA TRP A 143 -1.04 11.26 10.83
C TRP A 143 -2.43 11.25 10.18
N MET A 144 -2.75 10.18 9.42
CA MET A 144 -4.05 10.02 8.78
C MET A 144 -5.18 9.95 9.80
N ARG A 145 -4.99 9.25 10.93
CA ARG A 145 -5.98 9.22 12.01
C ARG A 145 -6.30 10.61 12.54
N VAL A 146 -5.26 11.37 12.92
CA VAL A 146 -5.42 12.74 13.43
C VAL A 146 -6.10 13.63 12.38
N HIS A 147 -5.75 13.47 11.10
CA HIS A 147 -6.37 14.23 10.02
C HIS A 147 -7.86 13.89 9.85
N ILE A 148 -8.21 12.60 9.89
CA ILE A 148 -9.60 12.12 9.82
C ILE A 148 -10.43 12.67 11.00
N GLU A 149 -9.90 12.66 12.21
CA GLU A 149 -10.59 13.23 13.38
C GLU A 149 -10.86 14.73 13.19
N ARG A 150 -9.90 15.48 12.65
CA ARG A 150 -10.06 16.91 12.33
C ARG A 150 -11.12 17.17 11.27
N LEU A 151 -11.31 16.24 10.34
CA LEU A 151 -12.39 16.29 9.35
C LEU A 151 -13.75 15.86 9.93
N GLY A 152 -13.81 15.44 11.20
CA GLY A 152 -15.03 15.00 11.89
C GLY A 152 -15.30 13.50 11.82
N GLY A 153 -14.35 12.71 11.31
CA GLY A 153 -14.43 11.25 11.33
C GLY A 153 -14.34 10.68 12.75
N ARG A 154 -14.99 9.54 12.97
CA ARG A 154 -15.02 8.84 14.27
C ARG A 154 -14.33 7.49 14.18
N PHE A 155 -13.83 7.02 15.32
CA PHE A 155 -13.13 5.74 15.44
C PHE A 155 -13.79 4.87 16.49
N GLU A 156 -14.03 3.60 16.17
CA GLU A 156 -14.53 2.59 17.09
C GLU A 156 -13.63 1.36 17.05
N GLN A 157 -13.01 1.03 18.19
CA GLN A 157 -12.24 -0.19 18.31
C GLN A 157 -13.14 -1.34 18.75
N ARG A 158 -13.46 -2.24 17.83
CA ARG A 158 -14.20 -3.48 18.11
C ARG A 158 -14.05 -4.50 16.99
N HIS A 159 -14.23 -5.76 17.35
CA HIS A 159 -14.37 -6.84 16.38
C HIS A 159 -15.75 -6.76 15.70
N VAL A 160 -15.78 -6.90 14.38
CA VAL A 160 -17.01 -7.01 13.59
C VAL A 160 -17.13 -8.46 13.16
N ALA A 161 -18.11 -9.19 13.70
CA ALA A 161 -18.33 -10.60 13.35
C ALA A 161 -19.17 -10.75 12.07
N SER A 162 -20.12 -9.84 11.84
CA SER A 162 -20.92 -9.76 10.63
C SER A 162 -21.13 -8.32 10.19
N LEU A 163 -21.14 -8.09 8.88
CA LEU A 163 -21.50 -6.79 8.31
C LEU A 163 -23.01 -6.49 8.46
N ASP A 164 -23.85 -7.50 8.75
CA ASP A 164 -25.29 -7.30 9.03
C ASP A 164 -25.55 -6.65 10.40
N ASP A 165 -24.58 -6.68 11.30
CA ASP A 165 -24.70 -6.09 12.65
C ASP A 165 -24.48 -4.57 12.63
N LEU A 166 -24.12 -4.01 11.47
CA LEU A 166 -23.77 -2.61 11.31
C LEU A 166 -25.00 -1.78 10.90
N GLN A 167 -25.50 -0.97 11.83
CA GLN A 167 -26.60 -0.04 11.59
C GLN A 167 -26.09 1.22 10.88
N CYS A 168 -26.16 1.24 9.54
CA CYS A 168 -25.71 2.37 8.72
C CYS A 168 -26.36 2.35 7.33
N ASP A 169 -26.16 3.42 6.55
CA ASP A 169 -26.67 3.52 5.18
C ASP A 169 -25.71 2.86 4.17
N VAL A 170 -24.39 2.97 4.42
CA VAL A 170 -23.34 2.45 3.53
C VAL A 170 -22.22 1.81 4.35
N ILE A 171 -21.79 0.63 3.91
CA ILE A 171 -20.60 -0.06 4.41
C ILE A 171 -19.51 -0.02 3.35
N VAL A 172 -18.31 0.43 3.72
CA VAL A 172 -17.09 0.27 2.92
C VAL A 172 -16.23 -0.80 3.59
N ASN A 173 -16.17 -1.98 2.98
CA ASN A 173 -15.46 -3.13 3.53
C ASN A 173 -13.98 -3.12 3.13
N CYS A 174 -13.10 -2.64 4.02
CA CYS A 174 -11.65 -2.53 3.85
C CYS A 174 -10.86 -3.51 4.72
N THR A 175 -11.36 -4.74 4.88
CA THR A 175 -10.87 -5.71 5.87
C THR A 175 -9.69 -6.56 5.44
N GLY A 176 -9.18 -6.38 4.21
CA GLY A 176 -8.03 -7.14 3.69
C GLY A 176 -8.26 -8.65 3.79
N MET A 177 -7.41 -9.35 4.56
CA MET A 177 -7.55 -10.79 4.81
C MET A 177 -8.89 -11.18 5.46
N GLY A 178 -9.51 -10.26 6.21
CA GLY A 178 -10.84 -10.47 6.82
C GLY A 178 -11.97 -10.62 5.80
N ALA A 179 -11.77 -10.24 4.54
CA ALA A 179 -12.78 -10.43 3.50
C ALA A 179 -13.15 -11.91 3.30
N LYS A 180 -12.18 -12.83 3.52
CA LYS A 180 -12.42 -14.27 3.45
C LYS A 180 -13.51 -14.73 4.41
N THR A 181 -13.49 -14.22 5.65
CA THR A 181 -14.45 -14.61 6.70
C THR A 181 -15.71 -13.75 6.67
N LEU A 182 -15.60 -12.44 6.45
CA LEU A 182 -16.72 -11.50 6.56
C LEU A 182 -17.68 -11.50 5.38
N VAL A 183 -17.18 -11.74 4.16
CA VAL A 183 -18.00 -11.73 2.93
C VAL A 183 -17.90 -13.01 2.12
N GLY A 184 -17.16 -14.00 2.63
CA GLY A 184 -16.97 -15.30 2.00
C GLY A 184 -16.11 -15.26 0.75
N ASP A 185 -15.18 -14.29 0.63
CA ASP A 185 -14.30 -14.21 -0.53
C ASP A 185 -13.17 -15.25 -0.44
N THR A 186 -13.42 -16.42 -1.02
CA THR A 186 -12.46 -17.53 -1.04
C THR A 186 -11.28 -17.32 -1.98
N SER A 187 -11.30 -16.26 -2.81
CA SER A 187 -10.17 -15.90 -3.66
C SER A 187 -9.02 -15.26 -2.89
N VAL A 188 -9.27 -14.77 -1.67
CA VAL A 188 -8.29 -14.10 -0.82
C VAL A 188 -7.45 -15.13 -0.06
N TYR A 189 -6.13 -15.03 -0.17
CA TYR A 189 -5.16 -15.88 0.51
C TYR A 189 -3.95 -15.09 0.98
N PRO A 190 -3.27 -15.52 2.06
CA PRO A 190 -2.12 -14.80 2.57
C PRO A 190 -0.89 -15.10 1.71
N VAL A 191 -0.08 -14.08 1.48
CA VAL A 191 1.32 -14.24 1.11
C VAL A 191 2.16 -13.66 2.24
N ARG A 192 2.71 -14.53 3.09
CA ARG A 192 3.50 -14.09 4.24
C ARG A 192 4.78 -13.40 3.76
N GLY A 193 5.08 -12.27 4.39
CA GLY A 193 6.31 -11.52 4.20
C GLY A 193 6.94 -11.15 5.53
N GLN A 194 8.22 -11.44 5.67
CA GLN A 194 9.01 -11.03 6.82
C GLN A 194 9.97 -9.91 6.46
N THR A 195 10.08 -8.93 7.36
CA THR A 195 10.98 -7.79 7.24
C THR A 195 11.80 -7.59 8.50
N ILE A 196 12.94 -6.95 8.33
CA ILE A 196 13.89 -6.57 9.38
C ILE A 196 14.00 -5.05 9.35
N LYS A 197 13.80 -4.43 10.51
CA LYS A 197 14.02 -3.00 10.72
C LYS A 197 15.40 -2.82 11.31
N VAL A 198 16.19 -1.94 10.72
CA VAL A 198 17.54 -1.61 11.19
C VAL A 198 17.74 -0.10 11.22
N THR A 199 18.74 0.37 11.95
CA THR A 199 19.27 1.73 11.78
C THR A 199 20.64 1.65 11.13
N ASN A 200 20.83 2.40 10.06
CA ASN A 200 22.12 2.50 9.38
C ASN A 200 22.21 3.84 8.62
N PRO A 201 22.98 4.83 9.11
CA PRO A 201 23.08 6.13 8.47
C PRO A 201 23.81 6.11 7.12
N ALA A 202 24.57 5.05 6.82
CA ALA A 202 25.26 4.91 5.53
C ALA A 202 24.32 4.45 4.40
N VAL A 203 23.14 3.93 4.73
CA VAL A 203 22.16 3.48 3.73
C VAL A 203 21.17 4.61 3.46
N THR A 204 21.43 5.39 2.40
CA THR A 204 20.63 6.56 2.01
C THR A 204 19.85 6.38 0.72
N GLN A 205 20.24 5.41 -0.11
CA GLN A 205 19.56 5.05 -1.35
C GLN A 205 18.80 3.73 -1.20
N PHE A 206 17.69 3.57 -1.91
CA PHE A 206 17.02 2.28 -1.97
C PHE A 206 17.75 1.34 -2.94
N CYS A 207 17.65 0.04 -2.66
CA CYS A 207 18.22 -0.99 -3.52
C CYS A 207 17.29 -2.20 -3.55
N MET A 208 16.96 -2.69 -4.75
CA MET A 208 16.08 -3.84 -4.94
C MET A 208 16.70 -4.80 -5.95
N HIS A 209 16.63 -6.10 -5.70
CA HIS A 209 17.10 -7.13 -6.62
C HIS A 209 16.14 -8.31 -6.63
N GLU A 210 15.64 -8.68 -7.81
CA GLU A 210 14.91 -9.92 -8.04
C GLU A 210 15.85 -11.00 -8.58
N VAL A 211 15.98 -12.10 -7.85
CA VAL A 211 16.69 -13.31 -8.30
C VAL A 211 15.75 -14.49 -8.11
N ASN A 212 15.50 -15.26 -9.18
CA ASN A 212 14.59 -16.42 -9.15
C ASN A 212 13.22 -16.13 -8.51
N HIS A 213 12.60 -14.99 -8.87
CA HIS A 213 11.32 -14.51 -8.32
C HIS A 213 11.32 -14.18 -6.83
N VAL A 214 12.49 -14.11 -6.19
CA VAL A 214 12.64 -13.67 -4.81
C VAL A 214 13.22 -12.27 -4.80
N TYR A 215 12.47 -11.34 -4.23
CA TYR A 215 12.90 -9.95 -4.07
C TYR A 215 13.67 -9.75 -2.76
N THR A 216 14.85 -9.16 -2.89
CA THR A 216 15.55 -8.51 -1.79
C THR A 216 15.44 -7.01 -1.95
N TYR A 217 15.03 -6.31 -0.91
CA TYR A 217 14.91 -4.85 -0.89
C TYR A 217 15.54 -4.26 0.38
N ILE A 218 16.12 -3.08 0.21
CA ILE A 218 16.73 -2.26 1.25
C ILE A 218 16.16 -0.85 1.08
N LEU A 219 15.31 -0.44 2.01
CA LEU A 219 14.44 0.73 1.88
C LEU A 219 14.71 1.70 3.04
N PRO A 220 15.56 2.72 2.85
CA PRO A 220 15.71 3.76 3.85
C PRO A 220 14.45 4.61 3.94
N ARG A 221 13.99 4.90 5.15
CA ARG A 221 12.77 5.68 5.44
C ARG A 221 13.12 6.98 6.19
N PRO A 222 12.17 7.94 6.24
CA PRO A 222 12.34 9.14 7.04
C PRO A 222 12.63 8.81 8.51
N GLY A 223 13.58 9.51 9.10
CA GLY A 223 13.99 9.30 10.50
C GLY A 223 15.09 8.25 10.71
N GLY A 224 15.71 7.73 9.64
CA GLY A 224 16.91 6.88 9.72
C GLY A 224 16.64 5.38 9.93
N GLU A 225 15.36 4.96 9.99
CA GLU A 225 14.98 3.54 9.91
C GLU A 225 15.23 3.05 8.48
N VAL A 226 15.82 1.87 8.34
CA VAL A 226 15.94 1.14 7.08
C VAL A 226 15.18 -0.16 7.20
N VAL A 227 14.34 -0.46 6.21
CA VAL A 227 13.62 -1.73 6.16
C VAL A 227 14.22 -2.63 5.11
N ILE A 228 14.59 -3.83 5.56
CA ILE A 228 15.21 -4.86 4.76
C ILE A 228 14.22 -6.01 4.66
N GLY A 229 13.99 -6.47 3.44
CA GLY A 229 13.17 -7.65 3.22
C GLY A 229 13.53 -8.32 1.91
N GLY A 230 12.76 -9.31 1.47
CA GLY A 230 11.76 -9.97 2.29
C GLY A 230 11.58 -11.43 1.91
N THR A 231 10.51 -12.02 2.41
CA THR A 231 10.00 -13.32 1.98
C THR A 231 8.69 -13.19 1.21
N VAL A 232 8.41 -14.19 0.38
CA VAL A 232 7.16 -14.35 -0.37
C VAL A 232 6.71 -15.80 -0.19
N GLN A 233 5.86 -16.05 0.82
CA GLN A 233 5.43 -17.40 1.19
C GLN A 233 3.90 -17.50 1.08
N ALA A 234 3.41 -17.95 -0.07
CA ALA A 234 1.99 -18.11 -0.33
C ALA A 234 1.35 -19.16 0.60
N HIS A 235 0.09 -18.92 0.99
CA HIS A 235 -0.70 -19.76 1.88
C HIS A 235 -0.11 -20.01 3.27
N ASN A 236 0.91 -19.25 3.67
CA ASN A 236 1.42 -19.27 5.03
C ASN A 236 0.65 -18.25 5.90
N TYR A 237 -0.01 -18.73 6.95
CA TYR A 237 -0.83 -17.93 7.86
C TYR A 237 -0.08 -17.48 9.12
N SER A 238 1.18 -17.87 9.30
CA SER A 238 1.95 -17.52 10.50
C SER A 238 2.38 -16.05 10.50
N THR A 239 2.07 -15.35 11.58
CA THR A 239 2.56 -13.99 11.86
C THR A 239 3.82 -13.98 12.74
N SER A 240 4.28 -15.15 13.20
CA SER A 240 5.52 -15.28 13.97
C SER A 240 6.75 -15.09 13.07
N CYS A 241 7.79 -14.45 13.59
CA CYS A 241 9.07 -14.36 12.90
C CYS A 241 9.79 -15.72 12.87
N ASN A 242 10.51 -16.00 11.79
CA ASN A 242 11.33 -17.20 11.61
C ASN A 242 12.80 -16.80 11.47
N GLN A 243 13.70 -17.42 12.26
CA GLN A 243 15.12 -17.05 12.28
C GLN A 243 15.83 -17.37 10.96
N ALA A 244 15.55 -18.50 10.32
CA ALA A 244 16.15 -18.84 9.04
C ALA A 244 15.76 -17.84 7.94
N ASP A 245 14.52 -17.33 7.96
CA ASP A 245 14.10 -16.24 7.08
C ASP A 245 14.89 -14.94 7.36
N ILE A 246 15.18 -14.62 8.64
CA ILE A 246 15.99 -13.45 9.02
C ILE A 246 17.40 -13.58 8.43
N ASP A 247 18.05 -14.71 8.68
CA ASP A 247 19.43 -14.96 8.26
C ASP A 247 19.55 -14.94 6.73
N ALA A 248 18.57 -15.54 6.03
CA ALA A 248 18.51 -15.53 4.58
C ALA A 248 18.28 -14.12 4.00
N ILE A 249 17.41 -13.30 4.62
CA ILE A 249 17.20 -11.91 4.21
C ILE A 249 18.50 -11.11 4.38
N LEU A 250 19.15 -11.20 5.55
CA LEU A 250 20.40 -10.47 5.82
C LEU A 250 21.51 -10.88 4.87
N GLY A 251 21.69 -12.18 4.64
CA GLY A 251 22.71 -12.68 3.70
C GLY A 251 22.54 -12.11 2.29
N ARG A 252 21.30 -12.07 1.76
CA ARG A 252 21.03 -11.45 0.46
C ARG A 252 21.21 -9.93 0.48
N ALA A 253 20.78 -9.26 1.55
CA ALA A 253 20.88 -7.82 1.68
C ALA A 253 22.33 -7.34 1.77
N ILE A 254 23.18 -8.04 2.52
CA ILE A 254 24.63 -7.76 2.61
C ILE A 254 25.31 -7.97 1.26
N LYS A 255 24.96 -9.04 0.53
CA LYS A 255 25.47 -9.25 -0.84
C LYS A 255 25.09 -8.10 -1.78
N LEU A 256 23.86 -7.58 -1.65
CA LEU A 256 23.37 -6.49 -2.47
C LEU A 256 23.99 -5.13 -2.09
N ASN A 257 24.07 -4.83 -0.81
CA ASN A 257 24.72 -3.64 -0.26
C ASN A 257 25.54 -4.01 0.99
N PRO A 258 26.88 -4.10 0.87
CA PRO A 258 27.75 -4.49 1.98
C PRO A 258 27.64 -3.61 3.23
N ALA A 259 27.25 -2.34 3.09
CA ALA A 259 27.04 -1.44 4.22
C ALA A 259 25.98 -1.97 5.21
N VAL A 260 25.08 -2.84 4.75
CA VAL A 260 24.07 -3.48 5.62
C VAL A 260 24.70 -4.30 6.75
N ALA A 261 25.92 -4.83 6.58
CA ALA A 261 26.61 -5.60 7.62
C ALA A 261 26.80 -4.81 8.93
N GLU A 262 26.94 -3.49 8.82
CA GLU A 262 27.15 -2.58 9.96
C GLU A 262 25.82 -2.08 10.57
N SER A 263 24.68 -2.64 10.16
CA SER A 263 23.37 -2.16 10.62
C SER A 263 23.03 -2.68 12.01
N LYS A 264 22.45 -1.82 12.84
CA LYS A 264 21.88 -2.23 14.15
C LYS A 264 20.43 -2.66 13.97
N ILE A 265 20.11 -3.92 14.28
CA ILE A 265 18.73 -4.42 14.25
C ILE A 265 17.89 -3.73 15.33
N VAL A 266 16.74 -3.20 14.91
CA VAL A 266 15.73 -2.57 15.77
C VAL A 266 14.60 -3.54 16.07
N GLY A 267 14.22 -4.36 15.09
CA GLY A 267 13.16 -5.35 15.26
C GLY A 267 12.86 -6.13 13.99
N THR A 268 12.05 -7.17 14.13
CA THR A 268 11.60 -8.02 13.01
C THR A 268 10.09 -8.14 13.06
N LYS A 269 9.45 -8.26 11.89
CA LYS A 269 8.01 -8.45 11.83
C LYS A 269 7.63 -9.28 10.61
N ALA A 270 6.65 -10.16 10.78
CA ALA A 270 6.01 -10.87 9.68
C ALA A 270 4.57 -10.38 9.52
N GLY A 271 4.15 -10.21 8.27
CA GLY A 271 2.82 -9.74 7.91
C GLY A 271 2.21 -10.59 6.81
N LEU A 272 0.88 -10.62 6.77
CA LEU A 272 0.12 -11.40 5.80
C LEU A 272 -0.45 -10.46 4.73
N ARG A 273 0.12 -10.55 3.53
CA ARG A 273 -0.36 -9.79 2.36
C ARG A 273 -1.67 -10.41 1.86
N PRO A 274 -2.80 -9.67 1.79
CA PRO A 274 -4.03 -10.15 1.19
C PRO A 274 -3.93 -10.24 -0.33
N GLN A 275 -3.40 -11.36 -0.83
CA GLN A 275 -3.38 -11.65 -2.25
C GLN A 275 -4.74 -12.19 -2.70
N THR A 276 -5.15 -11.85 -3.92
CA THR A 276 -6.35 -12.40 -4.55
C THR A 276 -6.09 -12.72 -6.02
N ALA A 277 -6.75 -13.77 -6.52
CA ALA A 277 -6.71 -14.16 -7.93
C ALA A 277 -7.50 -13.20 -8.85
N THR A 278 -8.42 -12.40 -8.31
CA THR A 278 -9.24 -11.46 -9.08
C THR A 278 -8.68 -10.03 -9.11
N GLY A 279 -7.58 -9.79 -8.38
CA GLY A 279 -7.01 -8.45 -8.22
C GLY A 279 -7.91 -7.53 -7.39
N VAL A 280 -7.73 -6.21 -7.56
CA VAL A 280 -8.51 -5.19 -6.85
C VAL A 280 -10.00 -5.34 -7.13
N VAL A 281 -10.81 -5.55 -6.09
CA VAL A 281 -12.27 -5.62 -6.19
C VAL A 281 -12.90 -4.35 -5.65
N LEU A 282 -13.38 -3.50 -6.57
CA LEU A 282 -14.17 -2.31 -6.26
C LEU A 282 -15.54 -2.42 -6.94
N ARG A 283 -16.52 -2.98 -6.22
CA ARG A 283 -17.89 -3.16 -6.73
C ARG A 283 -18.91 -3.17 -5.59
N PRO A 284 -20.17 -2.79 -5.86
CA PRO A 284 -21.26 -2.98 -4.90
C PRO A 284 -21.47 -4.46 -4.57
N ASP A 285 -21.88 -4.75 -3.33
CA ASP A 285 -22.37 -6.08 -2.98
C ASP A 285 -23.84 -6.23 -3.42
N PRO A 286 -24.15 -7.09 -4.42
CA PRO A 286 -25.51 -7.29 -4.89
C PRO A 286 -26.44 -7.87 -3.81
N ARG A 287 -25.91 -8.57 -2.80
CA ARG A 287 -26.71 -9.14 -1.70
C ARG A 287 -27.27 -8.06 -0.78
N ARG A 288 -26.51 -6.99 -0.54
CA ARG A 288 -26.86 -5.92 0.38
C ARG A 288 -27.65 -4.80 -0.28
N THR A 289 -27.45 -4.58 -1.57
CA THR A 289 -28.22 -3.60 -2.36
C THR A 289 -29.70 -3.99 -2.57
N ARG A 290 -30.07 -5.27 -2.40
CA ARG A 290 -31.47 -5.73 -2.52
C ARG A 290 -32.32 -5.56 -1.25
N ARG A 291 -31.71 -5.44 -0.07
CA ARG A 291 -32.45 -5.40 1.21
C ARG A 291 -32.93 -4.01 1.62
N VAL A 292 -32.32 -2.96 1.08
CA VAL A 292 -32.69 -1.57 1.39
C VAL A 292 -33.27 -0.98 0.10
N GLY A 293 -34.58 -0.76 0.04
CA GLY A 293 -35.27 -0.13 -1.09
C GLY A 293 -34.94 1.36 -1.25
N THR A 294 -33.72 1.78 -0.93
CA THR A 294 -33.31 3.18 -0.94
C THR A 294 -32.73 3.55 -2.30
N PRO A 295 -33.26 4.57 -2.99
CA PRO A 295 -32.67 5.08 -4.21
C PRO A 295 -31.27 5.62 -3.94
N PHE A 296 -30.34 5.24 -4.82
CA PHE A 296 -28.94 5.60 -4.80
C PHE A 296 -28.76 7.07 -5.23
N ILE A 297 -28.08 7.88 -4.41
CA ILE A 297 -27.80 9.30 -4.69
C ILE A 297 -26.33 9.49 -5.10
N GLU A 298 -26.15 10.05 -6.30
CA GLU A 298 -24.87 10.46 -6.91
C GLU A 298 -24.50 11.88 -6.42
N ALA A 299 -23.39 12.05 -5.70
CA ALA A 299 -22.85 13.36 -5.36
C ALA A 299 -21.87 13.83 -6.44
N VAL A 300 -22.30 14.79 -7.26
CA VAL A 300 -21.43 15.61 -8.11
C VAL A 300 -21.22 16.93 -7.38
N PRO A 301 -19.99 17.37 -7.05
CA PRO A 301 -19.79 18.76 -6.70
C PRO A 301 -19.98 19.61 -7.96
N LYS A 302 -20.90 20.58 -7.88
CA LYS A 302 -20.99 21.72 -8.80
C LYS A 302 -19.59 22.26 -9.09
N LYS A 303 -19.38 22.68 -10.35
CA LYS A 303 -18.23 23.48 -10.80
C LYS A 303 -17.81 24.47 -9.71
N TYR A 304 -16.68 24.20 -9.06
CA TYR A 304 -15.80 25.25 -8.58
C TYR A 304 -14.61 25.27 -9.53
N SER A 305 -14.46 26.41 -10.19
CA SER A 305 -13.25 26.83 -10.87
C SER A 305 -12.03 26.54 -9.99
N ASN A 306 -11.07 25.80 -10.56
CA ASN A 306 -9.80 25.29 -9.98
C ASN A 306 -9.90 23.81 -9.55
N GLY A 307 -9.74 22.95 -10.56
CA GLY A 307 -10.05 21.53 -10.51
C GLY A 307 -9.11 20.67 -9.68
N PHE A 308 -9.71 19.77 -8.88
CA PHE A 308 -9.13 18.51 -8.42
C PHE A 308 -10.28 17.49 -8.31
N ARG A 309 -10.07 16.26 -8.84
CA ARG A 309 -11.00 15.13 -8.70
C ARG A 309 -10.53 14.24 -7.55
N VAL A 310 -11.47 13.67 -6.79
CA VAL A 310 -11.20 12.75 -5.66
C VAL A 310 -10.31 11.59 -6.11
N PRO A 311 -9.09 11.42 -5.56
CA PRO A 311 -8.21 10.31 -5.91
C PRO A 311 -8.61 9.03 -5.17
N SER A 312 -8.57 7.89 -5.87
CA SER A 312 -8.53 6.57 -5.25
C SER A 312 -7.07 6.29 -4.86
N TYR A 313 -6.76 6.32 -3.57
CA TYR A 313 -5.40 6.17 -3.05
C TYR A 313 -4.98 4.68 -3.00
N ASP A 314 -4.02 4.28 -3.82
CA ASP A 314 -3.31 3.01 -3.78
C ASP A 314 -1.98 3.17 -3.05
N LEU A 315 -2.04 3.08 -1.73
CA LEU A 315 -0.89 3.29 -0.86
C LEU A 315 -0.05 2.04 -0.62
N CYS A 316 -0.27 0.97 -1.38
CA CYS A 316 0.48 -0.25 -1.18
C CYS A 316 1.52 -0.46 -2.24
N THR A 317 2.75 -0.49 -1.75
CA THR A 317 3.90 -0.30 -2.60
C THR A 317 4.99 -1.37 -2.35
N ASP A 318 4.59 -2.43 -1.65
CA ASP A 318 5.09 -3.78 -1.88
C ASP A 318 3.92 -4.62 -2.39
N SER A 319 4.16 -5.88 -2.76
CA SER A 319 3.18 -6.95 -3.05
C SER A 319 2.05 -7.13 -2.01
N CYS A 320 1.95 -6.24 -1.02
CA CYS A 320 1.14 -6.27 0.16
C CYS A 320 -0.32 -5.91 -0.03
N CYS A 321 -0.75 -5.02 -0.93
CA CYS A 321 -2.17 -4.77 -1.18
C CYS A 321 -2.32 -4.07 -2.54
N THR A 322 -2.46 -4.80 -3.64
CA THR A 322 -3.19 -4.23 -4.79
C THR A 322 -4.66 -4.11 -4.37
N SER A 323 -5.00 -3.11 -3.56
CA SER A 323 -6.37 -2.87 -3.13
C SER A 323 -6.62 -1.41 -2.77
N PRO A 324 -6.59 -0.46 -3.72
CA PRO A 324 -7.40 0.74 -3.55
C PRO A 324 -8.88 0.32 -3.65
N GLN A 325 -9.48 -0.11 -2.54
CA GLN A 325 -10.92 -0.08 -2.39
C GLN A 325 -11.32 1.38 -2.15
N CYS A 326 -11.39 2.17 -3.21
CA CYS A 326 -12.19 3.39 -3.17
C CYS A 326 -12.65 3.87 -4.54
N LEU A 327 -13.97 3.83 -4.68
CA LEU A 327 -14.89 4.66 -5.47
C LEU A 327 -14.58 4.90 -6.97
N GLN A 328 -15.28 4.16 -7.83
CA GLN A 328 -15.62 4.59 -9.19
C GLN A 328 -17.14 4.58 -9.35
N PHE A 329 -17.72 5.77 -9.45
CA PHE A 329 -19.13 6.01 -9.71
C PHE A 329 -19.33 6.36 -11.19
N ARG A 330 -20.29 5.74 -11.89
CA ARG A 330 -20.59 6.05 -13.30
C ARG A 330 -22.10 6.01 -13.58
N ARG A 331 -22.58 7.10 -14.19
CA ARG A 331 -23.93 7.34 -14.70
C ARG A 331 -24.25 6.45 -15.91
N LEU A 332 -25.44 5.84 -15.95
CA LEU A 332 -26.12 5.52 -17.21
C LEU A 332 -27.11 6.66 -17.50
N ARG A 333 -27.03 7.23 -18.71
CA ARG A 333 -27.92 8.31 -19.15
C ARG A 333 -29.25 7.74 -19.67
N ARG A 334 -30.31 8.41 -19.19
CA ARG A 334 -31.73 8.35 -19.56
C ARG A 334 -32.46 7.08 -19.19
#